data_AF-A0A528KJZ5-F1
#
_entry.id   AF-A0A528KJZ5-F1
#
_cell.length_a   1.000
_cell.length_b   1.000
_cell.length_c   1.000
_cell.angle_alpha   90.00
_cell.angle_beta   90.00
_cell.angle_gamma   90.00
#
_symmetry.space_group_name_H-M   'P 1'
#
loop_
_entity.id
_entity.type
_entity.pdbx_description
1 polymer ?
#
loop_
_entity_poly.entity_id
_entity_poly.type
_entity_poly.pdbx_seq_one_letter_code
_entity_poly.pdbx_strand_id
1 'polypeptide(L)'
;MFGFFSRKSKEASEKKSQAAEDKRGVLVPLIVVPRSKIEQGDGEAFHLVFAVMQFVVTIVSKGLYRHSEINPKAMEVFHADQYSLEVKNGGHSQFIHNAGSEIHTMIANARAGLSACGAKGQLATLEKMSAWIAKHPDEAAKQTGFEGGRDDFLDALDDAFYEADDAMPMEDLLARWIASWPDLQIVDDDNYDDAIDRLVLSNPQREARLFHDSVGKLVRQMLSQREVGAGLACATISPSEIKLGFGMARMLDIEGEKQMVFQLRTDAEELRLCASTKTHVAVYEYVAPEDPPVMRPGDNPLGANAPRVGTLLGRAEQSEIETAIQLSEQNHAPVAVDLLLRKAGFDPLGAIVSANSVAQTAEGPVVNWVVLASDRTFLSLSSPNGSVLLCGEDYEKLAEATMLELGAHFDRSAAAR
;
A
#
# COMPACT_ATOMS: atom_id res chain seq x y z
N MET A 1 5.23 -1.90 9.42
CA MET A 1 5.53 -2.63 10.68
C MET A 1 5.04 -1.78 11.85
N PHE A 2 3.83 -2.06 12.38
CA PHE A 2 3.19 -1.22 13.41
C PHE A 2 3.73 -1.55 14.81
N GLY A 3 4.75 -0.82 15.24
CA GLY A 3 5.00 -0.57 16.65
C GLY A 3 4.45 0.80 17.00
N PHE A 4 3.78 0.90 18.16
CA PHE A 4 3.55 2.08 19.00
C PHE A 4 2.09 2.16 19.44
N PHE A 5 1.80 1.48 20.56
CA PHE A 5 1.18 2.07 21.75
C PHE A 5 1.68 1.26 22.97
N SER A 6 2.29 1.96 23.93
CA SER A 6 2.80 1.51 25.25
C SER A 6 3.86 0.38 25.32
N ARG A 7 5.10 0.80 25.64
CA ARG A 7 6.21 -0.01 26.17
C ARG A 7 5.83 -0.63 27.51
N LYS A 8 5.57 -1.95 27.56
CA LYS A 8 5.99 -2.92 28.61
C LYS A 8 5.22 -4.25 28.48
N SER A 9 5.53 -5.06 27.44
CA SER A 9 5.37 -6.54 27.43
C SER A 9 5.78 -7.23 26.11
N LYS A 10 6.29 -6.48 25.11
CA LYS A 10 6.43 -6.90 23.70
C LYS A 10 7.16 -8.22 23.42
N GLU A 11 8.25 -8.54 24.13
CA GLU A 11 9.11 -9.65 23.70
C GLU A 11 8.50 -11.05 23.87
N ALA A 12 7.57 -11.23 24.83
CA ALA A 12 6.93 -12.53 25.05
C ALA A 12 5.66 -12.73 24.20
N SER A 13 5.05 -11.63 23.75
CA SER A 13 3.82 -11.65 22.94
C SER A 13 4.13 -11.79 21.44
N GLU A 14 5.11 -11.04 20.92
CA GLU A 14 5.49 -11.07 19.50
C GLU A 14 5.99 -12.46 19.06
N LYS A 15 6.73 -13.18 19.93
CA LYS A 15 7.14 -14.58 19.69
C LYS A 15 5.98 -15.58 19.71
N LYS A 16 4.93 -15.33 20.50
CA LYS A 16 3.74 -16.20 20.56
C LYS A 16 2.78 -15.95 19.41
N SER A 17 2.65 -14.71 18.94
CA SER A 17 1.81 -14.37 17.80
C SER A 17 2.41 -14.86 16.49
N GLN A 18 3.71 -14.66 16.22
CA GLN A 18 4.35 -15.23 15.03
C GLN A 18 4.29 -16.77 15.01
N ALA A 19 4.56 -17.43 16.14
CA ALA A 19 4.49 -18.89 16.24
C ALA A 19 3.05 -19.47 16.20
N ALA A 20 2.02 -18.65 16.37
CA ALA A 20 0.62 -19.04 16.25
C ALA A 20 0.04 -18.73 14.85
N GLU A 21 0.56 -17.70 14.18
CA GLU A 21 0.23 -17.34 12.80
C GLU A 21 0.78 -18.35 11.79
N ASP A 22 1.96 -18.91 12.06
CA ASP A 22 2.66 -19.88 11.20
C ASP A 22 2.07 -21.31 11.23
N LYS A 23 1.00 -21.53 12.01
CA LYS A 23 0.38 -22.86 12.21
C LYS A 23 -0.89 -23.12 11.41
N ARG A 24 -1.37 -22.15 10.62
CA ARG A 24 -2.55 -22.34 9.77
C ARG A 24 -2.03 -22.78 8.41
N GLY A 25 -2.15 -24.08 8.13
CA GLY A 25 -1.73 -24.66 6.85
C GLY A 25 -2.44 -24.02 5.66
N VAL A 26 -2.03 -24.43 4.45
CA VAL A 26 -2.57 -23.93 3.18
C VAL A 26 -4.10 -23.96 3.19
N LEU A 27 -4.73 -22.78 3.02
CA LEU A 27 -6.18 -22.61 2.96
C LEU A 27 -6.70 -22.50 1.53
N VAL A 28 -5.83 -22.12 0.58
CA VAL A 28 -6.13 -22.07 -0.86
C VAL A 28 -5.21 -23.07 -1.57
N PRO A 29 -5.53 -24.38 -1.53
CA PRO A 29 -4.66 -25.41 -2.08
C PRO A 29 -4.76 -25.55 -3.61
N LEU A 30 -5.85 -25.09 -4.22
CA LEU A 30 -6.07 -25.15 -5.67
C LEU A 30 -5.82 -23.80 -6.31
N ILE A 31 -5.24 -23.82 -7.52
CA ILE A 31 -4.91 -22.64 -8.30
C ILE A 31 -5.90 -22.58 -9.46
N VAL A 32 -6.71 -21.53 -9.52
CA VAL A 32 -7.79 -21.41 -10.52
C VAL A 32 -7.36 -20.48 -11.64
N VAL A 33 -7.41 -20.97 -12.87
CA VAL A 33 -7.11 -20.19 -14.08
C VAL A 33 -8.24 -20.32 -15.12
N PRO A 34 -8.49 -19.28 -15.94
CA PRO A 34 -9.47 -19.37 -17.02
C PRO A 34 -8.95 -20.27 -18.15
N ARG A 35 -9.84 -21.03 -18.78
CA ARG A 35 -9.54 -21.91 -19.92
C ARG A 35 -8.90 -21.15 -21.08
N SER A 36 -9.36 -19.94 -21.39
CA SER A 36 -8.77 -19.10 -22.45
C SER A 36 -7.26 -18.82 -22.26
N LYS A 37 -6.73 -18.93 -21.04
CA LYS A 37 -5.31 -18.69 -20.73
C LYS A 37 -4.41 -19.89 -20.99
N ILE A 38 -4.99 -21.01 -21.42
CA ILE A 38 -4.29 -22.25 -21.79
C ILE A 38 -4.45 -22.57 -23.28
N GLU A 39 -5.57 -22.20 -23.90
CA GLU A 39 -5.95 -22.66 -25.25
C GLU A 39 -5.57 -21.68 -26.40
N GLN A 40 -4.89 -20.56 -26.14
CA GLN A 40 -4.57 -19.54 -27.15
C GLN A 40 -3.13 -19.63 -27.67
N GLY A 41 -2.93 -20.22 -28.86
CA GLY A 41 -1.63 -20.34 -29.56
C GLY A 41 -0.75 -19.07 -29.63
N ASP A 42 0.55 -19.24 -29.93
CA ASP A 42 1.64 -18.23 -29.97
C ASP A 42 1.50 -17.07 -28.96
N GLY A 43 2.20 -17.19 -27.81
CA GLY A 43 2.07 -16.29 -26.65
C GLY A 43 1.49 -16.97 -25.39
N GLU A 44 1.20 -18.28 -25.48
CA GLU A 44 0.63 -19.14 -24.43
C GLU A 44 1.35 -19.03 -23.08
N ALA A 45 2.68 -18.94 -23.08
CA ALA A 45 3.48 -18.98 -21.85
C ALA A 45 3.22 -17.77 -20.94
N PHE A 46 3.24 -16.57 -21.52
CA PHE A 46 2.96 -15.33 -20.80
C PHE A 46 1.55 -15.34 -20.20
N HIS A 47 0.54 -15.76 -20.97
CA HIS A 47 -0.85 -15.75 -20.52
C HIS A 47 -1.10 -16.66 -19.32
N LEU A 48 -0.50 -17.85 -19.29
CA LEU A 48 -0.65 -18.78 -18.17
C LEU A 48 0.09 -18.30 -16.92
N VAL A 49 1.33 -17.81 -17.05
CA VAL A 49 2.09 -17.24 -15.92
C VAL A 49 1.36 -16.03 -15.34
N PHE A 50 0.91 -15.12 -16.21
CA PHE A 50 0.14 -13.95 -15.82
C PHE A 50 -1.17 -14.32 -15.12
N ALA A 51 -1.86 -15.39 -15.56
CA ALA A 51 -3.09 -15.85 -14.91
C ALA A 51 -2.85 -16.32 -13.46
N VAL A 52 -1.75 -17.04 -13.22
CA VAL A 52 -1.36 -17.44 -11.84
C VAL A 52 -1.01 -16.22 -11.00
N MET A 53 -0.30 -15.23 -11.56
CA MET A 53 -0.01 -13.98 -10.87
C MET A 53 -1.29 -13.23 -10.49
N GLN A 54 -2.23 -13.06 -11.43
CA GLN A 54 -3.52 -12.41 -11.19
C GLN A 54 -4.36 -13.15 -10.14
N PHE A 55 -4.31 -14.48 -10.14
CA PHE A 55 -4.91 -15.30 -9.10
C PHE A 55 -4.35 -14.94 -7.72
N VAL A 56 -3.02 -14.96 -7.54
CA VAL A 56 -2.38 -14.61 -6.26
C VAL A 56 -2.75 -13.19 -5.82
N VAL A 57 -2.65 -12.21 -6.71
CA VAL A 57 -3.01 -10.81 -6.44
C VAL A 57 -4.46 -10.70 -5.98
N THR A 58 -5.38 -11.41 -6.62
CA THR A 58 -6.81 -11.37 -6.28
C THR A 58 -7.09 -12.02 -4.92
N ILE A 59 -6.49 -13.17 -4.65
CA ILE A 59 -6.65 -13.92 -3.41
C ILE A 59 -6.07 -13.13 -2.22
N VAL A 60 -4.95 -12.43 -2.40
CA VAL A 60 -4.40 -11.52 -1.38
C VAL A 60 -5.25 -10.26 -1.21
N SER A 61 -5.57 -9.55 -2.29
CA SER A 61 -6.20 -8.22 -2.20
C SER A 61 -7.70 -8.25 -1.89
N LYS A 62 -8.46 -9.21 -2.46
CA LYS A 62 -9.91 -9.34 -2.25
C LYS A 62 -10.25 -10.42 -1.24
N GLY A 63 -9.53 -11.55 -1.31
CA GLY A 63 -9.69 -12.67 -0.38
C GLY A 63 -9.06 -12.41 0.98
N LEU A 64 -8.14 -11.44 1.07
CA LEU A 64 -7.37 -11.11 2.27
C LEU A 64 -6.62 -12.32 2.84
N TYR A 65 -6.23 -13.28 2.00
CA TYR A 65 -5.38 -14.38 2.42
C TYR A 65 -3.95 -13.89 2.62
N ARG A 66 -3.23 -14.49 3.57
CA ARG A 66 -1.79 -14.26 3.74
C ARG A 66 -1.02 -15.13 2.76
N HIS A 67 0.18 -14.72 2.40
CA HIS A 67 1.03 -15.49 1.47
C HIS A 67 1.24 -16.95 1.91
N SER A 68 1.37 -17.20 3.22
CA SER A 68 1.53 -18.56 3.78
C SER A 68 0.26 -19.43 3.70
N GLU A 69 -0.91 -18.84 3.45
CA GLU A 69 -2.19 -19.55 3.34
C GLU A 69 -2.52 -19.95 1.88
N ILE A 70 -1.72 -19.48 0.92
CA ILE A 70 -1.87 -19.74 -0.52
C ILE A 70 -1.01 -20.94 -0.90
N ASN A 71 -1.40 -21.66 -1.96
CA ASN A 71 -0.58 -22.74 -2.53
C ASN A 71 0.88 -22.27 -2.74
N PRO A 72 1.88 -22.96 -2.16
CA PRO A 72 3.28 -22.58 -2.27
C PRO A 72 3.77 -22.43 -3.71
N LYS A 73 3.34 -23.30 -4.63
CA LYS A 73 3.75 -23.21 -6.05
C LYS A 73 3.27 -21.93 -6.72
N ALA A 74 2.08 -21.45 -6.36
CA ALA A 74 1.58 -20.17 -6.85
C ALA A 74 2.44 -19.01 -6.35
N MET A 75 2.85 -19.04 -5.07
CA MET A 75 3.74 -18.05 -4.49
C MET A 75 5.17 -18.12 -5.04
N GLU A 76 5.65 -19.32 -5.39
CA GLU A 76 6.93 -19.57 -6.05
C GLU A 76 6.95 -18.97 -7.46
N VAL A 77 5.89 -19.20 -8.26
CA VAL A 77 5.72 -18.54 -9.56
C VAL A 77 5.59 -17.03 -9.40
N PHE A 78 4.76 -16.56 -8.47
CA PHE A 78 4.53 -15.13 -8.24
C PHE A 78 5.85 -14.38 -7.96
N HIS A 79 6.70 -14.89 -7.06
CA HIS A 79 7.98 -14.25 -6.76
C HIS A 79 9.07 -14.50 -7.83
N ALA A 80 9.03 -15.61 -8.56
CA ALA A 80 9.94 -15.82 -9.70
C ALA A 80 9.64 -14.86 -10.86
N ASP A 81 8.36 -14.66 -11.17
CA ASP A 81 7.90 -13.69 -12.18
C ASP A 81 8.21 -12.26 -11.75
N GLN A 82 7.91 -11.90 -10.50
CA GLN A 82 8.26 -10.58 -9.95
C GLN A 82 9.77 -10.32 -9.98
N TYR A 83 10.60 -11.32 -9.68
CA TYR A 83 12.05 -11.21 -9.83
C TYR A 83 12.45 -10.85 -11.27
N SER A 84 11.92 -11.56 -12.27
CA SER A 84 12.22 -11.23 -13.67
C SER A 84 11.72 -9.85 -14.08
N LEU A 85 10.49 -9.47 -13.71
CA LEU A 85 9.92 -8.17 -14.04
C LEU A 85 10.74 -7.02 -13.43
N GLU A 86 11.19 -7.15 -12.19
CA GLU A 86 11.98 -6.12 -11.52
C GLU A 86 13.39 -6.02 -12.10
N VAL A 87 14.03 -7.16 -12.42
CA VAL A 87 15.32 -7.17 -13.12
C VAL A 87 15.20 -6.56 -14.52
N LYS A 88 14.15 -6.90 -15.27
CA LYS A 88 13.91 -6.35 -16.61
C LYS A 88 13.62 -4.83 -16.60
N ASN A 89 13.00 -4.33 -15.54
CA ASN A 89 12.65 -2.90 -15.44
C ASN A 89 13.77 -2.02 -14.87
N GLY A 90 14.49 -2.51 -13.85
CA GLY A 90 15.48 -1.72 -13.13
C GLY A 90 16.57 -2.56 -12.47
N GLY A 91 16.80 -3.77 -12.97
CA GLY A 91 17.88 -4.64 -12.51
C GLY A 91 17.66 -5.27 -11.14
N HIS A 92 18.65 -6.06 -10.71
CA HIS A 92 18.69 -6.67 -9.37
C HIS A 92 18.64 -5.60 -8.27
N SER A 93 19.13 -4.39 -8.54
CA SER A 93 19.02 -3.25 -7.62
C SER A 93 17.56 -2.88 -7.33
N GLN A 94 16.70 -2.84 -8.36
CA GLN A 94 15.26 -2.56 -8.17
C GLN A 94 14.58 -3.69 -7.40
N PHE A 95 14.93 -4.95 -7.68
CA PHE A 95 14.39 -6.10 -6.94
C PHE A 95 14.71 -6.02 -5.45
N ILE A 96 15.97 -5.72 -5.10
CA ILE A 96 16.39 -5.55 -3.69
C ILE A 96 15.62 -4.40 -3.03
N HIS A 97 15.49 -3.26 -3.72
CA HIS A 97 14.81 -2.09 -3.21
C HIS A 97 13.33 -2.37 -2.91
N ASN A 98 12.61 -2.90 -3.90
CA ASN A 98 11.17 -3.13 -3.82
C ASN A 98 10.81 -4.25 -2.82
N ALA A 99 11.64 -5.29 -2.73
CA ALA A 99 11.40 -6.39 -1.80
C ALA A 99 11.50 -5.94 -0.33
N GLY A 100 12.34 -4.94 -0.02
CA GLY A 100 12.44 -4.36 1.32
C GLY A 100 12.60 -5.42 2.43
N SER A 101 11.70 -5.42 3.41
CA SER A 101 11.73 -6.39 4.51
C SER A 101 11.37 -7.83 4.10
N GLU A 102 10.76 -8.03 2.94
CA GLU A 102 10.32 -9.34 2.43
C GLU A 102 11.39 -10.03 1.58
N ILE A 103 12.56 -9.41 1.39
CA ILE A 103 13.64 -9.90 0.50
C ILE A 103 14.00 -11.37 0.71
N HIS A 104 14.08 -11.84 1.96
CA HIS A 104 14.43 -13.24 2.24
C HIS A 104 13.32 -14.22 1.80
N THR A 105 12.05 -13.88 2.03
CA THR A 105 10.90 -14.69 1.63
C THR A 105 10.77 -14.71 0.10
N MET A 106 10.94 -13.55 -0.53
CA MET A 106 10.89 -13.42 -1.99
C MET A 106 12.00 -14.22 -2.66
N ILE A 107 13.24 -14.12 -2.19
CA ILE A 107 14.37 -14.93 -2.69
C ILE A 107 14.09 -16.42 -2.49
N ALA A 108 13.57 -16.84 -1.33
CA ALA A 108 13.30 -18.25 -1.07
C ALA A 108 12.27 -18.84 -2.05
N ASN A 109 11.17 -18.13 -2.29
CA ASN A 109 10.13 -18.54 -3.24
C ASN A 109 10.62 -18.51 -4.68
N ALA A 110 11.31 -17.42 -5.10
CA ALA A 110 11.88 -17.31 -6.43
C ALA A 110 12.90 -18.43 -6.69
N ARG A 111 13.77 -18.73 -5.73
CA ARG A 111 14.72 -19.86 -5.79
C ARG A 111 13.99 -21.18 -6.01
N ALA A 112 12.94 -21.46 -5.24
CA ALA A 112 12.17 -22.68 -5.36
C ALA A 112 11.49 -22.78 -6.75
N GLY A 113 10.85 -21.70 -7.21
CA GLY A 113 10.20 -21.65 -8.53
C GLY A 113 11.19 -21.83 -9.69
N LEU A 114 12.29 -21.08 -9.70
CA LEU A 114 13.34 -21.17 -10.72
C LEU A 114 13.99 -22.56 -10.76
N SER A 115 14.21 -23.16 -9.59
CA SER A 115 14.74 -24.52 -9.47
C SER A 115 13.75 -25.55 -10.03
N ALA A 116 12.46 -25.44 -9.68
CA ALA A 116 11.42 -26.38 -10.09
C ALA A 116 11.12 -26.30 -11.59
N CYS A 117 11.14 -25.11 -12.19
CA CYS A 117 10.93 -24.93 -13.62
C CYS A 117 12.19 -25.17 -14.47
N GLY A 118 13.37 -25.26 -13.84
CA GLY A 118 14.65 -25.53 -14.50
C GLY A 118 15.33 -24.30 -15.11
N ALA A 119 14.98 -23.08 -14.67
CA ALA A 119 15.59 -21.81 -15.06
C ALA A 119 16.99 -21.62 -14.45
N LYS A 120 17.94 -22.46 -14.85
CA LYS A 120 19.27 -22.56 -14.23
C LYS A 120 20.09 -21.28 -14.34
N GLY A 121 19.98 -20.54 -15.45
CA GLY A 121 20.74 -19.30 -15.65
C GLY A 121 20.26 -18.18 -14.73
N GLN A 122 18.96 -17.95 -14.71
CA GLN A 122 18.26 -17.01 -13.83
C GLN A 122 18.43 -17.39 -12.35
N LEU A 123 18.41 -18.69 -12.02
CA LEU A 123 18.70 -19.16 -10.66
C LEU A 123 20.13 -18.80 -10.25
N ALA A 124 21.11 -18.95 -11.14
CA ALA A 124 22.49 -18.65 -10.84
C ALA A 124 22.72 -17.15 -10.55
N THR A 125 22.03 -16.25 -11.26
CA THR A 125 22.08 -14.80 -10.97
C THR A 125 21.40 -14.48 -9.64
N LEU A 126 20.23 -15.09 -9.35
CA LEU A 126 19.54 -14.94 -8.07
C LEU A 126 20.42 -15.37 -6.89
N GLU A 127 21.11 -16.51 -6.98
CA GLU A 127 22.00 -16.98 -5.90
C GLU A 127 23.20 -16.07 -5.68
N LYS A 128 23.80 -15.55 -6.75
CA LYS A 128 24.91 -14.58 -6.66
C LYS A 128 24.46 -13.29 -6.00
N MET A 129 23.29 -12.77 -6.38
CA MET A 129 22.68 -11.61 -5.72
C MET A 129 22.38 -11.92 -4.24
N SER A 130 21.76 -13.06 -3.93
CA SER A 130 21.47 -13.46 -2.54
C SER A 130 22.73 -13.55 -1.68
N ALA A 131 23.83 -14.08 -2.22
CA ALA A 131 25.11 -14.14 -1.53
C ALA A 131 25.73 -12.74 -1.35
N TRP A 132 25.59 -11.86 -2.33
CA TRP A 132 26.04 -10.48 -2.24
C TRP A 132 25.29 -9.71 -1.15
N ILE A 133 23.95 -9.80 -1.10
CA ILE A 133 23.12 -9.16 -0.04
C ILE A 133 23.58 -9.61 1.35
N ALA A 134 23.83 -10.91 1.53
CA ALA A 134 24.28 -11.46 2.81
C ALA A 134 25.66 -10.94 3.23
N LYS A 135 26.53 -10.61 2.27
CA LYS A 135 27.87 -10.09 2.51
C LYS A 135 27.90 -8.56 2.63
N HIS A 136 26.95 -7.87 2.01
CA HIS A 136 26.90 -6.42 1.82
C HIS A 136 25.52 -5.84 2.25
N PRO A 137 25.09 -6.03 3.52
CA PRO A 137 23.75 -5.63 3.95
C PRO A 137 23.53 -4.10 3.93
N ASP A 138 24.57 -3.31 4.23
CA ASP A 138 24.47 -1.85 4.24
C ASP A 138 24.43 -1.26 2.82
N GLU A 139 25.13 -1.89 1.86
CA GLU A 139 25.05 -1.52 0.45
C GLU A 139 23.73 -1.98 -0.18
N ALA A 140 23.22 -3.15 0.20
CA ALA A 140 21.91 -3.64 -0.21
C ALA A 140 20.79 -2.68 0.24
N ALA A 141 20.87 -2.14 1.45
CA ALA A 141 19.90 -1.16 1.98
C ALA A 141 19.89 0.18 1.22
N LYS A 142 20.95 0.49 0.45
CA LYS A 142 21.07 1.71 -0.36
C LYS A 142 20.59 1.53 -1.79
N GLN A 143 20.21 0.32 -2.19
CA GLN A 143 19.75 0.06 -3.55
C GLN A 143 18.43 0.78 -3.83
N THR A 144 18.30 1.32 -5.04
CA THR A 144 17.09 2.05 -5.46
C THR A 144 16.54 1.59 -6.81
N GLY A 145 17.33 0.85 -7.61
CA GLY A 145 17.01 0.54 -9.01
C GLY A 145 17.33 1.65 -10.01
N PHE A 146 17.61 2.88 -9.56
CA PHE A 146 17.83 4.06 -10.41
C PHE A 146 19.19 4.74 -10.15
N GLU A 147 19.56 5.73 -10.97
CA GLU A 147 20.81 6.48 -10.82
C GLU A 147 21.03 6.98 -9.37
N GLY A 148 22.25 6.77 -8.86
CA GLY A 148 22.64 7.15 -7.48
C GLY A 148 22.44 6.07 -6.42
N GLY A 149 21.92 4.89 -6.78
CA GLY A 149 21.71 3.75 -5.85
C GLY A 149 21.83 2.38 -6.52
N ARG A 150 22.78 2.21 -7.46
CA ARG A 150 23.09 0.94 -8.12
C ARG A 150 24.54 0.54 -7.85
N ASP A 151 24.77 -0.75 -7.66
CA ASP A 151 26.10 -1.32 -7.47
C ASP A 151 26.58 -2.02 -8.75
N ASP A 152 27.81 -1.75 -9.18
CA ASP A 152 28.39 -2.29 -10.42
C ASP A 152 28.34 -3.83 -10.50
N PHE A 153 28.44 -4.53 -9.35
CA PHE A 153 28.33 -5.98 -9.33
C PHE A 153 26.91 -6.45 -9.72
N LEU A 154 25.89 -5.73 -9.28
CA LEU A 154 24.49 -6.04 -9.61
C LEU A 154 24.19 -5.74 -11.08
N ASP A 155 24.77 -4.67 -11.64
CA ASP A 155 24.65 -4.36 -13.06
C ASP A 155 25.22 -5.50 -13.94
N ALA A 156 26.38 -6.06 -13.55
CA ALA A 156 26.94 -7.23 -14.26
C ALA A 156 26.07 -8.51 -14.12
N LEU A 157 25.28 -8.62 -13.04
CA LEU A 157 24.30 -9.71 -12.91
C LEU A 157 23.07 -9.49 -13.78
N ASP A 158 22.68 -8.23 -14.03
CA ASP A 158 21.58 -7.90 -14.95
C ASP A 158 21.91 -8.41 -16.35
N ASP A 159 23.10 -8.10 -16.87
CA ASP A 159 23.56 -8.58 -18.19
C ASP A 159 23.52 -10.12 -18.27
N ALA A 160 24.05 -10.80 -17.25
CA ALA A 160 24.04 -12.26 -17.19
C ALA A 160 22.62 -12.86 -17.10
N PHE A 161 21.68 -12.13 -16.50
CA PHE A 161 20.28 -12.52 -16.47
C PHE A 161 19.65 -12.40 -17.86
N TYR A 162 19.88 -11.28 -18.56
CA TYR A 162 19.39 -11.08 -19.93
C TYR A 162 19.94 -12.14 -20.89
N GLU A 163 21.24 -12.43 -20.83
CA GLU A 163 21.84 -13.51 -21.64
C GLU A 163 21.19 -14.88 -21.36
N ALA A 164 20.88 -15.17 -20.09
CA ALA A 164 20.21 -16.40 -19.71
C ALA A 164 18.75 -16.46 -20.20
N ASP A 165 18.03 -15.34 -20.11
CA ASP A 165 16.62 -15.24 -20.53
C ASP A 165 16.47 -15.29 -22.05
N ASP A 166 17.37 -14.64 -22.80
CA ASP A 166 17.41 -14.72 -24.26
C ASP A 166 17.69 -16.15 -24.75
N ALA A 167 18.56 -16.88 -24.05
CA ALA A 167 18.89 -18.26 -24.40
C ALA A 167 17.77 -19.25 -24.02
N MET A 168 17.10 -19.01 -22.89
CA MET A 168 16.01 -19.84 -22.41
C MET A 168 15.03 -18.99 -21.60
N PRO A 169 13.96 -18.50 -22.26
CA PRO A 169 12.99 -17.61 -21.63
C PRO A 169 12.39 -18.23 -20.37
N MET A 170 12.49 -17.51 -19.26
CA MET A 170 11.98 -17.97 -17.97
C MET A 170 10.46 -18.22 -18.03
N GLU A 171 9.73 -17.40 -18.76
CA GLU A 171 8.28 -17.51 -18.94
C GLU A 171 7.87 -18.86 -19.55
N ASP A 172 8.59 -19.35 -20.56
CA ASP A 172 8.34 -20.65 -21.20
C ASP A 172 8.60 -21.83 -20.25
N LEU A 173 9.60 -21.69 -19.37
CA LEU A 173 9.92 -22.69 -18.36
C LEU A 173 8.83 -22.73 -17.28
N LEU A 174 8.43 -21.56 -16.78
CA LEU A 174 7.36 -21.44 -15.79
C LEU A 174 6.04 -21.97 -16.34
N ALA A 175 5.65 -21.60 -17.55
CA ALA A 175 4.40 -22.07 -18.16
C ALA A 175 4.34 -23.60 -18.29
N ARG A 176 5.43 -24.23 -18.76
CA ARG A 176 5.52 -25.70 -18.82
C ARG A 176 5.42 -26.34 -17.45
N TRP A 177 6.04 -25.73 -16.44
CA TRP A 177 5.95 -26.22 -15.07
C TRP A 177 4.52 -26.08 -14.54
N ILE A 178 3.87 -24.93 -14.71
CA ILE A 178 2.48 -24.67 -14.29
C ILE A 178 1.52 -25.67 -14.94
N ALA A 179 1.64 -25.90 -16.25
CA ALA A 179 0.79 -26.84 -16.98
C ALA A 179 0.89 -28.29 -16.48
N SER A 180 1.96 -28.63 -15.75
CA SER A 180 2.16 -29.97 -15.16
C SER A 180 1.52 -30.16 -13.78
N TRP A 181 0.95 -29.11 -13.20
CA TRP A 181 0.47 -29.12 -11.82
C TRP A 181 -0.86 -29.87 -11.66
N PRO A 182 -0.93 -30.90 -10.78
CA PRO A 182 -2.20 -31.57 -10.48
C PRO A 182 -3.18 -30.69 -9.70
N ASP A 183 -2.67 -29.62 -9.09
CA ASP A 183 -3.36 -28.60 -8.30
C ASP A 183 -3.81 -27.38 -9.13
N LEU A 184 -3.53 -27.38 -10.44
CA LEU A 184 -4.07 -26.39 -11.38
C LEU A 184 -5.49 -26.78 -11.80
N GLN A 185 -6.45 -25.93 -11.47
CA GLN A 185 -7.85 -26.08 -11.85
C GLN A 185 -8.17 -25.11 -12.99
N ILE A 186 -8.49 -25.69 -14.15
CA ILE A 186 -8.94 -24.97 -15.33
C ILE A 186 -10.45 -24.81 -15.26
N VAL A 187 -10.94 -23.58 -15.39
CA VAL A 187 -12.37 -23.25 -15.34
C VAL A 187 -12.77 -22.53 -16.63
N ASP A 188 -13.94 -22.83 -17.16
CA ASP A 188 -14.49 -22.10 -18.32
C ASP A 188 -14.59 -20.61 -18.00
N ASP A 189 -14.27 -19.75 -18.96
CA ASP A 189 -14.19 -18.30 -18.75
C ASP A 189 -15.49 -17.71 -18.16
N ASP A 190 -16.66 -18.19 -18.61
CA ASP A 190 -17.98 -17.77 -18.10
C ASP A 190 -18.20 -18.09 -16.61
N ASN A 191 -17.44 -19.05 -16.05
CA ASN A 191 -17.54 -19.50 -14.67
C ASN A 191 -16.37 -19.01 -13.79
N TYR A 192 -15.38 -18.31 -14.38
CA TYR A 192 -14.15 -17.94 -13.68
C TYR A 192 -14.42 -16.96 -12.53
N ASP A 193 -15.20 -15.91 -12.78
CA ASP A 193 -15.52 -14.89 -11.77
C ASP A 193 -16.24 -15.51 -10.57
N ASP A 194 -17.22 -16.38 -10.79
CA ASP A 194 -17.93 -17.11 -9.73
C ASP A 194 -17.01 -18.07 -8.95
N ALA A 195 -16.01 -18.67 -9.60
CA ALA A 195 -15.03 -19.51 -8.92
C ALA A 195 -14.11 -18.70 -8.01
N ILE A 196 -13.64 -17.54 -8.48
CA ILE A 196 -12.81 -16.62 -7.71
C ILE A 196 -13.60 -16.00 -6.55
N ASP A 197 -14.83 -15.56 -6.77
CA ASP A 197 -15.67 -14.95 -5.72
C ASP A 197 -15.97 -15.96 -4.61
N ARG A 198 -16.22 -17.23 -4.95
CA ARG A 198 -16.35 -18.29 -3.95
C ARG A 198 -15.08 -18.47 -3.12
N LEU A 199 -13.89 -18.46 -3.74
CA LEU A 199 -12.63 -18.55 -3.00
C LEU A 199 -12.42 -17.34 -2.09
N VAL A 200 -12.66 -16.13 -2.61
CA VAL A 200 -12.58 -14.88 -1.86
C VAL A 200 -13.48 -14.93 -0.62
N LEU A 201 -14.74 -15.34 -0.78
CA LEU A 201 -15.70 -15.41 0.32
C LEU A 201 -15.47 -16.60 1.26
N SER A 202 -14.67 -17.59 0.86
CA SER A 202 -14.38 -18.78 1.67
C SER A 202 -13.32 -18.55 2.75
N ASN A 203 -12.64 -17.39 2.77
CA ASN A 203 -11.68 -17.11 3.83
C ASN A 203 -12.39 -16.91 5.18
N PRO A 204 -12.21 -17.81 6.16
CA PRO A 204 -12.89 -17.73 7.46
C PRO A 204 -12.42 -16.54 8.32
N GLN A 205 -11.34 -15.86 7.92
CA GLN A 205 -10.82 -14.67 8.59
C GLN A 205 -11.12 -13.38 7.84
N ARG A 206 -11.84 -13.45 6.71
CA ARG A 206 -12.05 -12.28 5.84
C ARG A 206 -12.71 -11.12 6.56
N GLU A 207 -13.79 -11.38 7.31
CA GLU A 207 -14.50 -10.32 8.04
C GLU A 207 -13.60 -9.67 9.09
N ALA A 208 -12.85 -10.47 9.84
CA ALA A 208 -11.89 -9.97 10.83
C ALA A 208 -10.80 -9.13 10.15
N ARG A 209 -10.24 -9.58 9.02
CA ARG A 209 -9.20 -8.84 8.30
C ARG A 209 -9.73 -7.57 7.66
N LEU A 210 -10.94 -7.58 7.10
CA LEU A 210 -11.61 -6.36 6.61
C LEU A 210 -11.81 -5.35 7.74
N PHE A 211 -12.19 -5.84 8.91
CA PHE A 211 -12.35 -5.03 10.10
C PHE A 211 -11.02 -4.40 10.57
N HIS A 212 -9.95 -5.20 10.63
CA HIS A 212 -8.62 -4.70 10.93
C HIS A 212 -8.14 -3.68 9.86
N ASP A 213 -8.39 -3.96 8.58
CA ASP A 213 -7.95 -3.11 7.47
C ASP A 213 -8.69 -1.78 7.41
N SER A 214 -9.99 -1.73 7.71
CA SER A 214 -10.74 -0.47 7.77
C SER A 214 -10.19 0.44 8.87
N VAL A 215 -9.95 -0.09 10.07
CA VAL A 215 -9.30 0.65 11.16
C VAL A 215 -7.86 1.04 10.80
N GLY A 216 -7.10 0.12 10.20
CA GLY A 216 -5.71 0.36 9.78
C GLY A 216 -5.58 1.46 8.72
N LYS A 217 -6.53 1.57 7.79
CA LYS A 217 -6.61 2.69 6.83
C LYS A 217 -6.88 4.02 7.55
N LEU A 218 -7.82 4.04 8.49
CA LEU A 218 -8.14 5.24 9.27
C LEU A 218 -6.95 5.68 10.14
N VAL A 219 -6.24 4.73 10.75
CA VAL A 219 -4.99 5.01 11.49
C VAL A 219 -3.97 5.71 10.60
N ARG A 220 -3.75 5.23 9.36
CA ARG A 220 -2.84 5.91 8.43
C ARG A 220 -3.28 7.33 8.11
N GLN A 221 -4.57 7.55 7.85
CA GLN A 221 -5.11 8.87 7.50
C GLN A 221 -5.11 9.86 8.67
N MET A 222 -5.30 9.39 9.89
CA MET A 222 -5.57 10.26 11.04
C MET A 222 -4.36 10.41 11.98
N LEU A 223 -3.33 9.57 11.85
CA LEU A 223 -2.13 9.62 12.71
C LEU A 223 -0.82 9.83 11.92
N SER A 224 -0.86 9.92 10.59
CA SER A 224 0.32 10.27 9.78
C SER A 224 0.49 11.79 9.68
N GLN A 225 1.70 12.29 9.96
CA GLN A 225 2.04 13.71 9.82
C GLN A 225 1.64 14.29 8.47
N ARG A 226 1.89 13.57 7.37
CA ARG A 226 1.56 14.02 6.01
C ARG A 226 0.05 14.06 5.78
N GLU A 227 -0.69 13.02 6.18
CA GLU A 227 -2.13 12.93 5.97
C GLU A 227 -2.89 13.97 6.79
N VAL A 228 -2.54 14.10 8.08
CA VAL A 228 -3.15 15.08 8.99
C VAL A 228 -2.79 16.50 8.58
N GLY A 229 -1.51 16.76 8.29
CA GLY A 229 -1.06 18.07 7.86
C GLY A 229 -1.66 18.52 6.53
N ALA A 230 -1.82 17.62 5.56
CA ALA A 230 -2.51 17.97 4.32
C ALA A 230 -3.98 18.28 4.55
N GLY A 231 -4.68 17.52 5.41
CA GLY A 231 -6.06 17.83 5.77
C GLY A 231 -6.21 19.21 6.40
N LEU A 232 -5.39 19.50 7.43
CA LEU A 232 -5.38 20.80 8.09
C LEU A 232 -5.04 21.94 7.11
N ALA A 233 -4.03 21.75 6.25
CA ALA A 233 -3.66 22.74 5.24
C ALA A 233 -4.80 22.98 4.24
N CYS A 234 -5.48 21.93 3.75
CA CYS A 234 -6.65 22.06 2.89
C CYS A 234 -7.80 22.85 3.55
N ALA A 235 -8.02 22.65 4.85
CA ALA A 235 -9.04 23.38 5.59
C ALA A 235 -8.77 24.90 5.67
N THR A 236 -7.51 25.33 5.55
CA THR A 236 -7.12 26.76 5.51
C THR A 236 -7.27 27.43 4.15
N ILE A 237 -7.49 26.66 3.08
CA ILE A 237 -7.71 27.20 1.73
C ILE A 237 -9.04 27.97 1.71
N SER A 238 -9.18 28.95 0.82
CA SER A 238 -10.42 29.72 0.64
C SER A 238 -10.96 29.59 -0.79
N PRO A 239 -12.11 28.93 -1.00
CA PRO A 239 -12.91 28.19 -0.02
C PRO A 239 -12.16 26.97 0.55
N SER A 240 -12.56 26.50 1.75
CA SER A 240 -11.94 25.33 2.37
C SER A 240 -12.12 24.10 1.50
N GLU A 241 -11.05 23.33 1.35
CA GLU A 241 -11.02 22.08 0.59
C GLU A 241 -10.93 20.87 1.52
N ILE A 242 -11.40 19.72 1.06
CA ILE A 242 -11.32 18.43 1.75
C ILE A 242 -10.28 17.55 1.08
N LYS A 243 -9.29 17.07 1.85
CA LYS A 243 -8.28 16.12 1.37
C LYS A 243 -8.95 14.78 0.99
N LEU A 244 -8.83 14.38 -0.28
CA LEU A 244 -9.34 13.09 -0.77
C LEU A 244 -8.25 12.00 -0.84
N GLY A 245 -7.03 12.35 -1.23
CA GLY A 245 -5.94 11.38 -1.26
C GLY A 245 -4.70 11.85 -2.01
N PHE A 246 -3.61 11.11 -1.82
CA PHE A 246 -2.35 11.37 -2.50
C PHE A 246 -2.21 10.57 -3.79
N GLY A 247 -1.59 11.19 -4.79
CA GLY A 247 -1.16 10.57 -6.03
C GLY A 247 0.36 10.44 -6.08
N MET A 248 0.89 10.63 -7.29
CA MET A 248 2.30 10.41 -7.59
C MET A 248 3.22 11.35 -6.79
N ALA A 249 4.36 10.84 -6.34
CA ALA A 249 5.45 11.62 -5.74
C ALA A 249 6.50 12.01 -6.79
N ARG A 250 7.05 13.22 -6.69
CA ARG A 250 8.16 13.72 -7.50
C ARG A 250 9.06 14.64 -6.68
N MET A 251 10.34 14.70 -7.02
CA MET A 251 11.23 15.76 -6.52
C MET A 251 11.00 17.03 -7.34
N LEU A 252 10.51 18.10 -6.72
CA LEU A 252 10.29 19.41 -7.35
C LEU A 252 10.99 20.51 -6.55
N ASP A 253 11.34 21.60 -7.23
CA ASP A 253 11.91 22.79 -6.59
C ASP A 253 10.79 23.64 -5.96
N ILE A 254 10.90 23.88 -4.65
CA ILE A 254 10.06 24.80 -3.88
C ILE A 254 10.99 25.83 -3.23
N GLU A 255 10.80 27.09 -3.57
CA GLU A 255 11.61 28.21 -3.03
C GLU A 255 13.14 28.02 -3.21
N GLY A 256 13.56 27.30 -4.26
CA GLY A 256 14.97 27.03 -4.56
C GLY A 256 15.54 25.78 -3.86
N GLU A 257 14.72 25.03 -3.12
CA GLU A 257 15.09 23.75 -2.53
C GLU A 257 14.35 22.58 -3.18
N LYS A 258 15.08 21.50 -3.50
CA LYS A 258 14.46 20.26 -3.99
C LYS A 258 13.76 19.53 -2.86
N GLN A 259 12.45 19.41 -2.97
CA GLN A 259 11.60 18.75 -1.98
C GLN A 259 10.80 17.62 -2.63
N MET A 260 10.48 16.59 -1.84
CA MET A 260 9.55 15.55 -2.26
C MET A 260 8.12 16.11 -2.20
N VAL A 261 7.46 16.17 -3.36
CA VAL A 261 6.12 16.71 -3.53
C VAL A 261 5.19 15.62 -4.02
N PHE A 262 4.02 15.52 -3.41
CA PHE A 262 2.98 14.57 -3.77
C PHE A 262 1.86 15.30 -4.50
N GLN A 263 1.33 14.69 -5.57
CA GLN A 263 0.02 15.09 -6.07
C GLN A 263 -1.02 14.90 -4.96
N LEU A 264 -1.90 15.87 -4.82
CA LEU A 264 -2.96 15.86 -3.83
C LEU A 264 -4.29 16.09 -4.54
N ARG A 265 -5.21 15.14 -4.39
CA ARG A 265 -6.61 15.31 -4.78
C ARG A 265 -7.40 15.88 -3.61
N THR A 266 -8.18 16.90 -3.88
CA THR A 266 -9.17 17.45 -2.97
C THR A 266 -10.57 17.34 -3.59
N ASP A 267 -11.59 17.85 -2.92
CA ASP A 267 -12.94 18.00 -3.46
C ASP A 267 -13.08 19.16 -4.47
N ALA A 268 -12.01 19.93 -4.69
CA ALA A 268 -11.92 20.85 -5.81
C ALA A 268 -11.70 20.10 -7.13
N GLU A 269 -12.10 20.72 -8.26
CA GLU A 269 -11.89 20.13 -9.59
C GLU A 269 -10.41 20.13 -10.00
N GLU A 270 -9.61 21.07 -9.50
CA GLU A 270 -8.20 21.16 -9.85
C GLU A 270 -7.30 20.30 -8.94
N LEU A 271 -6.26 19.73 -9.56
CA LEU A 271 -5.23 19.01 -8.81
C LEU A 271 -4.41 19.97 -7.94
N ARG A 272 -3.97 19.50 -6.77
CA ARG A 272 -3.05 20.23 -5.88
C ARG A 272 -1.71 19.53 -5.76
N LEU A 273 -0.72 20.24 -5.23
CA LEU A 273 0.58 19.70 -4.86
C LEU A 273 0.78 19.84 -3.35
N CYS A 274 1.26 18.79 -2.69
CA CYS A 274 1.50 18.79 -1.26
C CYS A 274 2.97 18.51 -0.96
N ALA A 275 3.60 19.41 -0.20
CA ALA A 275 4.95 19.22 0.31
C ALA A 275 4.90 19.06 1.83
N SER A 276 5.61 18.05 2.34
CA SER A 276 5.74 17.79 3.78
C SER A 276 7.19 18.00 4.17
N THR A 277 7.42 18.92 5.09
CA THR A 277 8.74 19.15 5.69
C THR A 277 8.72 18.70 7.15
N LYS A 278 9.84 18.90 7.86
CA LYS A 278 9.88 18.67 9.31
C LYS A 278 9.03 19.67 10.08
N THR A 279 8.86 20.89 9.57
CA THR A 279 8.27 22.01 10.31
C THR A 279 6.82 22.33 9.93
N HIS A 280 6.38 21.89 8.75
CA HIS A 280 5.03 22.17 8.27
C HIS A 280 4.65 21.24 7.11
N VAL A 281 3.35 21.21 6.81
CA VAL A 281 2.80 20.67 5.56
C VAL A 281 2.13 21.82 4.80
N ALA A 282 2.44 21.94 3.52
CA ALA A 282 1.94 23.00 2.65
C ALA A 282 1.29 22.44 1.39
N VAL A 283 0.21 23.08 0.96
CA VAL A 283 -0.55 22.78 -0.25
C VAL A 283 -0.40 23.92 -1.24
N TYR A 284 -0.04 23.58 -2.47
CA TYR A 284 0.23 24.50 -3.56
C TYR A 284 -0.66 24.20 -4.75
N GLU A 285 -0.82 25.20 -5.60
CA GLU A 285 -1.40 25.07 -6.93
C GLU A 285 -0.56 24.11 -7.80
N TYR A 286 -1.23 23.20 -8.49
CA TYR A 286 -0.62 22.39 -9.54
C TYR A 286 -0.59 23.19 -10.85
N VAL A 287 0.59 23.50 -11.35
CA VAL A 287 0.73 24.10 -12.68
C VAL A 287 1.16 23.01 -13.65
N ALA A 288 0.26 22.66 -14.58
CA ALA A 288 0.53 21.68 -15.62
C ALA A 288 1.78 22.07 -16.43
N PRO A 289 2.57 21.08 -16.89
CA PRO A 289 3.66 21.36 -17.81
C PRO A 289 3.14 22.00 -19.12
N GLU A 290 3.97 22.84 -19.74
CA GLU A 290 3.65 23.50 -21.02
C GLU A 290 3.58 22.45 -22.16
N ASP A 291 2.67 22.64 -23.11
CA ASP A 291 2.57 21.83 -24.33
C ASP A 291 2.79 22.73 -25.57
N PRO A 292 3.90 22.57 -26.33
CA PRO A 292 4.95 21.58 -26.15
C PRO A 292 5.90 21.92 -24.98
N PRO A 293 6.59 20.93 -24.40
CA PRO A 293 7.48 21.13 -23.26
C PRO A 293 8.65 22.05 -23.62
N VAL A 294 8.81 23.15 -22.87
CA VAL A 294 9.91 24.10 -23.04
C VAL A 294 11.07 23.69 -22.14
N MET A 295 12.14 23.18 -22.74
CA MET A 295 13.37 22.80 -22.05
C MET A 295 14.24 24.03 -21.76
N ARG A 296 14.48 24.34 -20.48
CA ARG A 296 15.30 25.48 -20.06
C ARG A 296 16.73 25.05 -19.72
N PRO A 297 17.72 25.97 -19.77
CA PRO A 297 19.11 25.64 -19.44
C PRO A 297 19.22 25.13 -18.00
N GLY A 298 19.67 23.87 -17.83
CA GLY A 298 19.80 23.20 -16.53
C GLY A 298 18.74 22.13 -16.24
N ASP A 299 17.70 22.01 -17.07
CA ASP A 299 16.68 20.97 -16.92
C ASP A 299 17.24 19.59 -17.33
N ASN A 300 16.93 18.56 -16.54
CA ASN A 300 17.18 17.18 -16.93
C ASN A 300 16.25 16.82 -18.11
N PRO A 301 16.76 16.26 -19.23
CA PRO A 301 15.94 15.79 -20.35
C PRO A 301 14.79 14.85 -19.95
N LEU A 302 14.95 14.07 -18.87
CA LEU A 302 13.90 13.19 -18.31
C LEU A 302 12.85 13.93 -17.45
N GLY A 303 13.12 15.19 -17.09
CA GLY A 303 12.26 16.06 -16.29
C GLY A 303 11.55 17.16 -17.08
N ALA A 304 11.75 17.24 -18.40
CA ALA A 304 11.24 18.31 -19.27
C ALA A 304 9.69 18.44 -19.32
N ASN A 305 8.96 17.51 -18.70
CA ASN A 305 7.50 17.51 -18.60
C ASN A 305 7.00 17.43 -17.13
N ALA A 306 7.81 17.87 -16.17
CA ALA A 306 7.41 17.91 -14.76
C ALA A 306 6.44 19.09 -14.51
N PRO A 307 5.40 18.90 -13.69
CA PRO A 307 4.55 20.01 -13.27
C PRO A 307 5.35 21.01 -12.44
N ARG A 308 4.94 22.28 -12.47
CA ARG A 308 5.54 23.31 -11.61
C ARG A 308 4.71 23.51 -10.35
N VAL A 309 5.39 23.92 -9.29
CA VAL A 309 4.75 24.36 -8.05
C VAL A 309 4.27 25.80 -8.24
N GLY A 310 2.96 26.02 -8.15
CA GLY A 310 2.34 27.34 -8.26
C GLY A 310 2.25 28.05 -6.91
N THR A 311 1.19 28.85 -6.75
CA THR A 311 0.97 29.63 -5.52
C THR A 311 0.75 28.73 -4.29
N LEU A 312 1.24 29.15 -3.12
CA LEU A 312 0.88 28.55 -1.83
C LEU A 312 -0.59 28.82 -1.52
N LEU A 313 -1.39 27.76 -1.33
CA LEU A 313 -2.83 27.84 -1.09
C LEU A 313 -3.18 27.67 0.40
N GLY A 314 -2.50 26.76 1.08
CA GLY A 314 -2.79 26.43 2.48
C GLY A 314 -1.57 25.83 3.19
N ARG A 315 -1.54 25.95 4.51
CA ARG A 315 -0.41 25.50 5.33
C ARG A 315 -0.85 25.11 6.73
N ALA A 316 -0.29 24.03 7.24
CA ALA A 316 -0.46 23.59 8.62
C ALA A 316 0.92 23.50 9.30
N GLU A 317 1.05 24.11 10.47
CA GLU A 317 2.31 24.11 11.22
C GLU A 317 2.49 22.80 11.99
N GLN A 318 3.75 22.40 12.22
CA GLN A 318 4.08 21.15 12.93
C GLN A 318 3.38 21.04 14.28
N SER A 319 3.28 22.14 15.05
CA SER A 319 2.60 22.12 16.36
C SER A 319 1.12 21.79 16.27
N GLU A 320 0.43 22.24 15.22
CA GLU A 320 -0.99 21.97 15.00
C GLU A 320 -1.20 20.51 14.61
N ILE A 321 -0.33 20.00 13.73
CA ILE A 321 -0.34 18.61 13.27
C ILE A 321 -0.08 17.66 14.45
N GLU A 322 0.95 17.92 15.24
CA GLU A 322 1.30 17.11 16.42
C GLU A 322 0.17 17.12 17.46
N THR A 323 -0.46 18.28 17.68
CA THR A 323 -1.60 18.39 18.60
C THR A 323 -2.79 17.56 18.10
N ALA A 324 -3.14 17.67 16.82
CA ALA A 324 -4.24 16.89 16.25
C ALA A 324 -3.98 15.39 16.33
N ILE A 325 -2.76 14.93 16.01
CA ILE A 325 -2.36 13.53 16.13
C ILE A 325 -2.47 13.08 17.59
N GLN A 326 -1.83 13.79 18.53
CA GLN A 326 -1.81 13.42 19.94
C GLN A 326 -3.22 13.29 20.53
N LEU A 327 -4.11 14.24 20.25
CA LEU A 327 -5.51 14.19 20.69
C LEU A 327 -6.25 13.01 20.06
N SER A 328 -5.95 12.70 18.82
CA SER A 328 -6.60 11.61 18.08
C SER A 328 -6.16 10.24 18.57
N GLU A 329 -4.91 10.11 19.01
CA GLU A 329 -4.42 8.94 19.72
C GLU A 329 -5.13 8.78 21.08
N GLN A 330 -5.17 9.85 21.89
CA GLN A 330 -5.77 9.84 23.22
C GLN A 330 -7.27 9.52 23.18
N ASN A 331 -7.97 10.03 22.16
CA ASN A 331 -9.42 9.91 22.02
C ASN A 331 -9.83 8.73 21.12
N HIS A 332 -8.88 7.87 20.71
CA HIS A 332 -9.12 6.72 19.82
C HIS A 332 -9.87 7.09 18.52
N ALA A 333 -9.57 8.25 17.93
CA ALA A 333 -10.31 8.81 16.79
C ALA A 333 -10.43 7.86 15.57
N PRO A 334 -9.37 7.11 15.16
CA PRO A 334 -9.50 6.17 14.03
C PRO A 334 -10.54 5.06 14.28
N VAL A 335 -10.54 4.54 15.51
CA VAL A 335 -11.47 3.49 15.94
C VAL A 335 -12.88 4.04 16.08
N ALA A 336 -13.00 5.30 16.51
CA ALA A 336 -14.28 6.00 16.59
C ALA A 336 -14.92 6.16 15.22
N VAL A 337 -14.20 6.63 14.20
CA VAL A 337 -14.77 6.77 12.85
C VAL A 337 -15.28 5.44 12.33
N ASP A 338 -14.52 4.35 12.48
CA ASP A 338 -14.96 3.02 12.07
C ASP A 338 -16.24 2.58 12.79
N LEU A 339 -16.27 2.68 14.13
CA LEU A 339 -17.43 2.28 14.93
C LEU A 339 -18.66 3.12 14.62
N LEU A 340 -18.51 4.43 14.51
CA LEU A 340 -19.61 5.36 14.29
C LEU A 340 -20.25 5.18 12.91
N LEU A 341 -19.44 4.99 11.86
CA LEU A 341 -19.96 4.67 10.53
C LEU A 341 -20.76 3.36 10.55
N ARG A 342 -20.24 2.31 11.20
CA ARG A 342 -20.95 1.03 11.34
C ARG A 342 -22.26 1.17 12.12
N LYS A 343 -22.27 1.94 13.22
CA LYS A 343 -23.49 2.24 14.00
C LYS A 343 -24.53 2.98 13.17
N ALA A 344 -24.08 3.88 12.30
CA ALA A 344 -24.92 4.65 11.39
C ALA A 344 -25.31 3.89 10.10
N GLY A 345 -24.85 2.64 9.93
CA GLY A 345 -25.20 1.79 8.79
C GLY A 345 -24.38 2.04 7.52
N PHE A 346 -23.21 2.67 7.63
CA PHE A 346 -22.28 2.94 6.52
C PHE A 346 -21.07 2.01 6.56
N ASP A 347 -20.53 1.67 5.38
CA ASP A 347 -19.31 0.87 5.27
C ASP A 347 -18.05 1.74 5.49
N PRO A 348 -17.22 1.46 6.50
CA PRO A 348 -15.99 2.22 6.75
C PRO A 348 -14.82 1.82 5.84
N LEU A 349 -14.89 0.72 5.07
CA LEU A 349 -13.75 0.19 4.33
C LEU A 349 -13.19 1.18 3.28
N GLY A 350 -14.06 1.98 2.69
CA GLY A 350 -13.76 3.03 1.72
C GLY A 350 -13.73 4.44 2.30
N ALA A 351 -13.78 4.59 3.63
CA ALA A 351 -13.87 5.90 4.26
C ALA A 351 -12.59 6.72 4.05
N ILE A 352 -12.78 7.98 3.65
CA ILE A 352 -11.74 8.99 3.54
C ILE A 352 -11.91 9.98 4.67
N VAL A 353 -10.82 10.34 5.34
CA VAL A 353 -10.84 11.27 6.46
C VAL A 353 -9.85 12.40 6.24
N SER A 354 -10.31 13.63 6.49
CA SER A 354 -9.52 14.86 6.44
C SER A 354 -9.62 15.59 7.78
N ALA A 355 -8.48 15.93 8.38
CA ALA A 355 -8.45 16.80 9.54
C ALA A 355 -8.97 18.19 9.15
N ASN A 356 -9.88 18.76 9.92
CA ASN A 356 -10.46 20.07 9.64
C ASN A 356 -9.94 21.14 10.60
N SER A 357 -9.99 20.86 11.90
CA SER A 357 -9.57 21.81 12.93
C SER A 357 -9.40 21.15 14.28
N VAL A 358 -8.65 21.79 15.17
CA VAL A 358 -8.66 21.50 16.62
C VAL A 358 -9.37 22.66 17.31
N ALA A 359 -10.41 22.37 18.09
CA ALA A 359 -11.22 23.37 18.78
C ALA A 359 -11.19 23.14 20.28
N GLN A 360 -11.08 24.21 21.06
CA GLN A 360 -11.21 24.14 22.52
C GLN A 360 -12.69 24.24 22.90
N THR A 361 -13.20 23.23 23.64
CA THR A 361 -14.56 23.23 24.18
C THR A 361 -14.53 23.27 25.71
N ALA A 362 -15.72 23.42 26.34
CA ALA A 362 -15.86 23.36 27.79
C ALA A 362 -15.44 22.01 28.39
N GLU A 363 -15.57 20.94 27.60
CA GLU A 363 -15.24 19.56 28.02
C GLU A 363 -13.79 19.18 27.69
N GLY A 364 -13.07 20.04 26.98
CA GLY A 364 -11.69 19.81 26.56
C GLY A 364 -11.46 20.07 25.06
N PRO A 365 -10.23 19.84 24.58
CA PRO A 365 -9.91 19.96 23.17
C PRO A 365 -10.59 18.85 22.35
N VAL A 366 -11.17 19.24 21.21
CA VAL A 366 -11.86 18.36 20.26
C VAL A 366 -11.20 18.48 18.89
N VAL A 367 -10.98 17.34 18.24
CA VAL A 367 -10.53 17.29 16.85
C VAL A 367 -11.73 17.08 15.93
N ASN A 368 -11.87 17.96 14.95
CA ASN A 368 -12.93 17.91 13.95
C ASN A 368 -12.40 17.23 12.70
N TRP A 369 -13.11 16.21 12.24
CA TRP A 369 -12.76 15.40 11.10
C TRP A 369 -13.87 15.41 10.07
N VAL A 370 -13.55 15.80 8.83
CA VAL A 370 -14.47 15.58 7.71
C VAL A 370 -14.28 14.13 7.24
N VAL A 371 -15.37 13.38 7.19
CA VAL A 371 -15.39 11.96 6.83
C VAL A 371 -16.25 11.80 5.57
N LEU A 372 -15.68 11.25 4.50
CA LEU A 372 -16.44 10.84 3.33
C LEU A 372 -16.58 9.32 3.34
N ALA A 373 -17.82 8.84 3.27
CA ALA A 373 -18.13 7.42 3.14
C ALA A 373 -19.44 7.22 2.39
N SER A 374 -19.49 6.24 1.48
CA SER A 374 -20.70 5.91 0.69
C SER A 374 -21.32 7.14 -0.01
N ASP A 375 -20.47 7.95 -0.67
CA ASP A 375 -20.84 9.19 -1.37
C ASP A 375 -21.53 10.26 -0.51
N ARG A 376 -21.32 10.19 0.82
CA ARG A 376 -21.83 11.18 1.78
C ARG A 376 -20.69 11.77 2.60
N THR A 377 -20.90 13.01 3.02
CA THR A 377 -19.98 13.75 3.89
C THR A 377 -20.56 13.84 5.30
N PHE A 378 -19.71 13.57 6.28
CA PHE A 378 -20.01 13.61 7.70
C PHE A 378 -18.98 14.45 8.44
N LEU A 379 -19.35 14.94 9.62
CA LEU A 379 -18.43 15.51 10.58
C LEU A 379 -18.28 14.56 11.77
N SER A 380 -17.07 14.09 12.03
CA SER A 380 -16.73 13.32 13.22
C SER A 380 -16.02 14.21 14.22
N LEU A 381 -16.54 14.26 15.45
CA LEU A 381 -15.96 14.98 16.57
C LEU A 381 -15.30 13.99 17.52
N SER A 382 -14.00 14.15 17.77
CA SER A 382 -13.26 13.30 18.72
C SER A 382 -12.88 14.07 19.97
N SER A 383 -13.44 13.67 21.12
CA SER A 383 -13.30 14.35 22.41
C SER A 383 -12.82 13.39 23.52
N PRO A 384 -12.37 13.92 24.67
CA PRO A 384 -11.97 13.08 25.82
C PRO A 384 -13.09 12.20 26.39
N ASN A 385 -14.36 12.57 26.17
CA ASN A 385 -15.52 11.86 26.72
C ASN A 385 -16.10 10.82 25.75
N GLY A 386 -15.63 10.81 24.50
CA GLY A 386 -16.17 9.98 23.43
C GLY A 386 -16.15 10.70 22.09
N SER A 387 -16.77 10.07 21.09
CA SER A 387 -16.85 10.62 19.75
C SER A 387 -18.27 10.59 19.19
N VAL A 388 -18.56 11.51 18.29
CA VAL A 388 -19.89 11.68 17.69
C VAL A 388 -19.76 11.86 16.18
N LEU A 389 -20.67 11.25 15.42
CA LEU A 389 -20.80 11.42 13.97
C LEU A 389 -22.05 12.24 13.66
N LEU A 390 -21.85 13.31 12.90
CA LEU A 390 -22.85 14.30 12.54
C LEU A 390 -23.04 14.35 11.01
N CYS A 391 -24.24 14.72 10.55
CA CYS A 391 -24.56 14.85 9.13
C CYS A 391 -25.43 16.08 8.86
N GLY A 392 -25.34 16.59 7.62
CA GLY A 392 -26.12 17.74 7.16
C GLY A 392 -25.67 19.08 7.73
N GLU A 393 -26.29 20.16 7.23
CA GLU A 393 -26.00 21.53 7.65
C GLU A 393 -26.43 21.81 9.09
N ASP A 394 -27.45 21.09 9.58
CA ASP A 394 -27.96 21.19 10.95
C ASP A 394 -27.14 20.39 11.97
N TYR A 395 -26.07 19.70 11.52
CA TYR A 395 -25.22 18.85 12.36
C TYR A 395 -26.03 17.80 13.16
N GLU A 396 -26.96 17.11 12.47
CA GLU A 396 -27.78 16.06 13.09
C GLU A 396 -26.89 14.91 13.57
N LYS A 397 -27.07 14.50 14.83
CA LYS A 397 -26.33 13.39 15.42
C LYS A 397 -26.82 12.04 14.90
N LEU A 398 -25.98 11.36 14.13
CA LEU A 398 -26.26 10.02 13.61
C LEU A 398 -25.84 8.90 14.56
N ALA A 399 -24.68 9.06 15.21
CA ALA A 399 -24.14 8.04 16.12
C ALA A 399 -23.23 8.68 17.17
N GLU A 400 -23.10 8.02 18.31
CA GLU A 400 -22.15 8.36 19.36
C GLU A 400 -21.48 7.11 19.92
N ALA A 401 -20.28 7.28 20.48
CA ALA A 401 -19.52 6.21 21.12
C ALA A 401 -18.78 6.75 22.35
N THR A 402 -18.92 6.05 23.45
CA THR A 402 -18.19 6.30 24.70
C THR A 402 -16.77 5.79 24.62
N MET A 403 -15.85 6.33 25.44
CA MET A 403 -14.47 5.83 25.51
C MET A 403 -14.37 4.33 25.82
N LEU A 404 -15.32 3.77 26.57
CA LEU A 404 -15.39 2.33 26.86
C LEU A 404 -15.66 1.52 25.57
N GLU A 405 -16.62 1.96 24.76
CA GLU A 405 -16.93 1.32 23.49
C GLU A 405 -15.77 1.43 22.50
N LEU A 406 -15.08 2.58 22.48
CA LEU A 406 -13.89 2.77 21.66
C LEU A 406 -12.76 1.84 22.07
N GLY A 407 -12.51 1.67 23.37
CA GLY A 407 -11.52 0.72 23.88
C GLY A 407 -11.84 -0.73 23.47
N ALA A 408 -13.10 -1.15 23.62
CA ALA A 408 -13.53 -2.50 23.23
C ALA A 408 -13.41 -2.73 21.71
N HIS A 409 -13.73 -1.72 20.90
CA HIS A 409 -13.62 -1.79 19.44
C HIS A 409 -12.16 -1.84 18.98
N PHE A 410 -11.28 -1.08 19.66
CA PHE A 410 -9.83 -1.14 19.46
C PHE A 410 -9.28 -2.54 19.74
N ASP A 411 -9.63 -3.13 20.90
CA ASP A 411 -9.17 -4.46 21.29
C ASP A 411 -9.63 -5.52 20.29
N ARG A 412 -10.88 -5.43 19.82
CA ARG A 412 -11.41 -6.29 18.76
C ARG A 412 -10.60 -6.14 17.47
N SER A 413 -10.22 -4.92 17.11
CA SER A 413 -9.47 -4.65 15.87
C SER A 413 -8.06 -5.20 15.96
N ALA A 414 -7.41 -5.03 17.12
CA ALA A 414 -6.07 -5.55 17.36
C ALA A 414 -6.03 -7.09 17.35
N ALA A 415 -7.08 -7.74 17.84
CA ALA A 415 -7.21 -9.19 17.83
C ALA A 415 -7.47 -9.79 16.43
N ALA A 416 -7.90 -8.95 15.48
CA ALA A 416 -8.29 -9.36 14.13
C ALA A 416 -7.14 -9.34 13.10
N ARG A 417 -5.91 -9.10 13.58
CA ARG A 417 -4.69 -9.00 12.76
C ARG A 417 -4.36 -10.30 12.03
#